data_AF-A0A9N9VTJ5-F1
#
_entry.id   AF-A0A9N9VTJ5-F1
#
_cell.length_a   1.000
_cell.length_b   1.000
_cell.length_c   1.000
_cell.angle_alpha   90.00
_cell.angle_beta   90.00
_cell.angle_gamma   90.00
#
_symmetry.space_group_name_H-M   'P 1'
#
loop_
_entity.id
_entity.type
_entity.pdbx_description
1 polymer ?
#
loop_
_entity_poly.entity_id
_entity_poly.type
_entity_poly.pdbx_seq_one_letter_code
_entity_poly.pdbx_strand_id
1 'polypeptide(L)'
;MRLRPSVISPTKRPRSRFVLRRLIDKPGLLTTETELSDAQRGFAKDASSWNDRGRDLLSVVKAVRPNVLIGTSTVPGAFTEEIVKAMHEHAPRLIILPLSNPTRLHEATPADLLKWTDGKALVATGSPFDPVSGPWGANGEDVSIDIAECNNSVAPHRSDARGRGRGCVVDEPCAPGPNRPSPPGGVVCQGDQRPGGEERDQGGCGR
;
A
#
# COMPACT_ATOMS: atom_id res chain seq x y z
N MET A 1 -14.18 3.50 13.65
CA MET A 1 -13.49 3.69 12.35
C MET A 1 -14.20 2.87 11.25
N ARG A 2 -15.28 3.43 10.69
CA ARG A 2 -15.67 3.08 9.33
C ARG A 2 -14.74 3.85 8.42
N LEU A 3 -14.03 3.17 7.51
CA LEU A 3 -13.43 3.84 6.37
C LEU A 3 -14.60 4.45 5.56
N ARG A 4 -14.95 5.70 5.84
CA ARG A 4 -15.74 6.50 4.90
C ARG A 4 -14.75 7.03 3.85
N PRO A 5 -15.08 6.93 2.56
CA PRO A 5 -14.26 7.53 1.51
C PRO A 5 -14.39 9.06 1.63
N SER A 6 -13.31 9.74 1.99
CA SER A 6 -13.26 11.21 1.91
C SER A 6 -12.74 11.63 0.54
N VAL A 7 -13.47 12.60 -0.01
CA VAL A 7 -13.21 13.40 -1.22
C VAL A 7 -13.48 12.71 -2.56
N ILE A 8 -14.78 12.59 -2.89
CA ILE A 8 -15.26 12.63 -4.27
C ILE A 8 -15.79 14.05 -4.51
N SER A 9 -15.23 14.75 -5.50
CA SER A 9 -15.71 16.04 -5.99
C SER A 9 -17.22 16.02 -6.25
N PRO A 10 -17.98 17.06 -5.87
CA PRO A 10 -19.45 17.07 -5.91
C PRO A 10 -20.08 17.03 -7.32
N THR A 11 -19.29 16.97 -8.40
CA THR A 11 -19.82 17.04 -9.77
C THR A 11 -19.69 15.76 -10.60
N LYS A 12 -19.16 14.66 -10.04
CA LYS A 12 -19.15 13.36 -10.75
C LYS A 12 -19.81 12.28 -9.92
N ARG A 13 -21.00 11.83 -10.38
CA ARG A 13 -21.62 10.58 -9.93
C ARG A 13 -20.55 9.49 -9.86
N PRO A 14 -20.36 8.80 -8.72
CA PRO A 14 -19.37 7.74 -8.61
C PRO A 14 -19.78 6.60 -9.55
N ARG A 15 -19.07 6.45 -10.67
CA ARG A 15 -19.03 5.15 -11.36
C ARG A 15 -18.46 4.17 -10.34
N SER A 16 -19.26 3.18 -9.95
CA SER A 16 -18.91 2.16 -8.96
C SER A 16 -17.67 1.37 -9.41
N ARG A 17 -16.48 1.90 -9.15
CA ARG A 17 -15.25 1.13 -9.16
C ARG A 17 -15.19 0.40 -7.83
N PHE A 18 -15.76 -0.80 -7.80
CA PHE A 18 -15.53 -1.73 -6.71
C PHE A 18 -14.05 -2.09 -6.72
N VAL A 19 -13.29 -1.47 -5.84
CA VAL A 19 -11.96 -1.97 -5.48
C VAL A 19 -12.18 -3.32 -4.81
N LEU A 20 -11.82 -4.41 -5.48
CA LEU A 20 -12.02 -5.76 -4.99
C LEU A 20 -10.97 -6.06 -3.91
N ARG A 21 -11.40 -5.91 -2.66
CA ARG A 21 -10.58 -6.20 -1.47
C ARG A 21 -10.63 -7.69 -1.15
N ARG A 22 -9.48 -8.32 -0.93
CA ARG A 22 -9.37 -9.66 -0.32
C ARG A 22 -8.85 -9.48 1.10
N LEU A 23 -9.54 -10.07 2.07
CA LEU A 23 -9.10 -10.06 3.47
C LEU A 23 -8.68 -11.48 3.84
N ILE A 24 -7.48 -11.59 4.40
CA ILE A 24 -6.92 -12.84 4.92
C ILE A 24 -6.76 -12.67 6.43
N ASP A 25 -7.28 -13.61 7.21
CA ASP A 25 -7.11 -13.68 8.67
C ASP A 25 -6.59 -15.10 9.02
N LYS A 26 -6.57 -15.48 10.30
CA LYS A 26 -6.14 -16.78 10.80
C LYS A 26 -6.65 -18.00 10.01
N PRO A 27 -7.93 -18.10 9.58
CA PRO A 27 -8.39 -19.24 8.78
C PRO A 27 -7.96 -19.19 7.30
N GLY A 28 -7.25 -18.15 6.87
CA GLY A 28 -6.93 -17.86 5.48
C GLY A 28 -7.88 -16.82 4.88
N LEU A 29 -8.03 -16.86 3.55
CA LEU A 29 -8.98 -16.03 2.82
C LEU A 29 -10.40 -16.19 3.38
N LEU A 30 -11.03 -15.05 3.69
CA LEU A 30 -12.40 -15.04 4.21
C LEU A 30 -13.39 -15.38 3.10
N THR A 31 -14.19 -16.43 3.35
CA THR A 31 -15.22 -16.91 2.42
C THR A 31 -16.59 -16.95 3.10
N THR A 32 -17.65 -17.16 2.34
CA THR A 32 -19.03 -17.35 2.86
C THR A 32 -19.16 -18.56 3.79
N GLU A 33 -18.23 -19.52 3.71
CA GLU A 33 -18.16 -20.69 4.60
C GLU A 33 -17.29 -20.48 5.85
N THR A 34 -16.62 -19.34 5.97
CA THR A 34 -15.81 -19.03 7.14
C THR A 34 -16.72 -18.53 8.27
N GLU A 35 -16.38 -18.83 9.52
CA GLU A 35 -17.02 -18.17 10.67
C GLU A 35 -16.55 -16.70 10.76
N LEU A 36 -17.46 -15.75 10.50
CA LEU A 36 -17.14 -14.34 10.32
C LEU A 36 -17.79 -13.44 11.36
N SER A 37 -17.02 -12.50 11.90
CA SER A 37 -17.57 -11.37 12.64
C SER A 37 -18.39 -10.41 11.74
N ASP A 38 -19.19 -9.54 12.35
CA ASP A 38 -19.96 -8.49 11.66
C ASP A 38 -19.07 -7.60 10.79
N ALA A 39 -17.87 -7.26 11.26
CA ALA A 39 -16.91 -6.44 10.53
C ALA A 39 -16.29 -7.17 9.33
N GLN A 40 -16.23 -8.50 9.37
CA GLN A 40 -15.59 -9.32 8.34
C GLN A 40 -16.53 -9.72 7.20
N ARG A 41 -17.84 -9.81 7.44
CA ARG A 41 -18.85 -10.22 6.44
C ARG A 41 -18.77 -9.46 5.13
N GLY A 42 -18.48 -8.15 5.17
CA GLY A 42 -18.34 -7.33 3.97
C GLY A 42 -17.12 -7.66 3.09
N PHE A 43 -16.18 -8.46 3.59
CA PHE A 43 -14.97 -8.87 2.86
C PHE A 43 -15.02 -10.32 2.36
N ALA A 44 -16.02 -11.09 2.80
CA ALA A 44 -16.18 -12.48 2.44
C ALA A 44 -16.30 -12.64 0.92
N LYS A 45 -15.57 -13.60 0.36
CA LYS A 45 -15.76 -14.05 -1.01
C LYS A 45 -16.70 -15.24 -1.05
N ASP A 46 -17.40 -15.39 -2.17
CA ASP A 46 -18.20 -16.59 -2.36
C ASP A 46 -17.28 -17.81 -2.37
N ALA A 47 -17.56 -18.81 -1.53
CA ALA A 47 -16.71 -19.99 -1.40
C ALA A 47 -16.59 -20.74 -2.74
N SER A 48 -17.67 -20.84 -3.52
CA SER A 48 -17.65 -21.53 -4.81
C SER A 48 -16.67 -20.91 -5.82
N SER A 49 -16.38 -19.61 -5.69
CA SER A 49 -15.38 -18.91 -6.51
C SER A 49 -13.92 -19.20 -6.14
N TRP A 50 -13.66 -19.97 -5.08
CA TRP A 50 -12.32 -20.23 -4.53
C TRP A 50 -12.04 -21.70 -4.16
N ASN A 51 -12.95 -22.62 -4.45
CA ASN A 51 -12.87 -24.02 -3.98
C ASN A 51 -11.67 -24.83 -4.50
N ASP A 52 -11.05 -24.41 -5.60
CA ASP A 52 -9.92 -25.08 -6.25
C ASP A 52 -8.53 -24.55 -5.82
N ARG A 53 -8.47 -23.59 -4.88
CA ARG A 53 -7.25 -22.86 -4.53
C ARG A 53 -6.95 -22.88 -3.04
N GLY A 54 -5.66 -22.82 -2.70
CA GLY A 54 -5.24 -22.60 -1.32
C GLY A 54 -5.77 -21.27 -0.78
N ARG A 55 -6.06 -21.23 0.53
CA ARG A 55 -6.56 -20.03 1.24
C ARG A 55 -5.45 -19.28 1.99
N ASP A 56 -4.23 -19.78 1.98
CA ASP A 56 -3.06 -19.11 2.54
C ASP A 56 -2.65 -17.88 1.69
N LEU A 57 -1.83 -17.00 2.28
CA LEU A 57 -1.44 -15.74 1.64
C LEU A 57 -0.74 -15.95 0.30
N LEU A 58 0.15 -16.94 0.18
CA LEU A 58 0.88 -17.20 -1.06
C LEU A 58 -0.05 -17.68 -2.17
N SER A 59 -0.94 -18.63 -1.88
CA SER A 59 -1.95 -19.10 -2.84
C SER A 59 -2.86 -17.97 -3.31
N VAL A 60 -3.28 -17.10 -2.38
CA VAL A 60 -4.10 -15.92 -2.73
C VAL A 60 -3.33 -14.95 -3.60
N VAL A 61 -2.07 -14.66 -3.28
CA VAL A 61 -1.21 -13.76 -4.07
C VAL A 61 -1.01 -14.29 -5.48
N LYS A 62 -0.70 -15.59 -5.65
CA LYS A 62 -0.50 -16.21 -6.96
C LYS A 62 -1.77 -16.15 -7.83
N ALA A 63 -2.95 -16.30 -7.22
CA ALA A 63 -4.22 -16.32 -7.94
C ALA A 63 -4.80 -14.92 -8.21
N VAL A 64 -4.64 -13.98 -7.28
CA VAL A 64 -5.19 -12.61 -7.38
C VAL A 64 -4.23 -11.67 -8.10
N ARG A 65 -2.93 -11.96 -8.06
CA ARG A 65 -1.87 -11.12 -8.62
C ARG A 65 -1.96 -9.66 -8.16
N PRO A 66 -1.88 -9.41 -6.84
CA PRO A 66 -2.11 -8.08 -6.32
C PRO A 66 -0.97 -7.10 -6.61
N ASN A 67 -1.31 -5.81 -6.58
CA ASN A 67 -0.33 -4.72 -6.64
C ASN A 67 -0.13 -4.03 -5.28
N VAL A 68 -1.07 -4.21 -4.36
CA VAL A 68 -0.99 -3.65 -3.00
C VAL A 68 -1.16 -4.76 -1.98
N LEU A 69 -0.25 -4.81 -1.01
CA LEU A 69 -0.27 -5.72 0.12
C LEU A 69 -0.13 -4.94 1.42
N ILE A 70 -1.13 -5.04 2.30
CA ILE A 70 -1.18 -4.33 3.58
C ILE A 70 -1.18 -5.33 4.71
N GLY A 71 -0.21 -5.22 5.62
CA GLY A 71 -0.04 -6.07 6.79
C GLY A 71 -0.52 -5.38 8.06
N THR A 72 -1.55 -5.94 8.70
CA THR A 72 -2.05 -5.49 10.01
C THR A 72 -2.27 -6.67 10.96
N SER A 73 -1.54 -7.75 10.72
CA SER A 73 -1.78 -9.06 11.34
C SER A 73 -1.07 -9.23 12.68
N THR A 74 -0.03 -8.43 12.94
CA THR A 74 0.95 -8.59 14.02
C THR A 74 1.66 -9.94 14.03
N VAL A 75 1.75 -10.59 12.85
CA VAL A 75 2.49 -11.84 12.65
C VAL A 75 3.84 -11.50 12.00
N PRO A 76 4.95 -11.58 12.76
CA PRO A 76 6.27 -11.32 12.21
C PRO A 76 6.60 -12.29 11.06
N GLY A 77 7.23 -11.79 10.00
CA GLY A 77 7.67 -12.62 8.88
C GLY A 77 6.55 -13.16 7.99
N ALA A 78 5.32 -12.66 8.12
CA ALA A 78 4.20 -13.07 7.27
C ALA A 78 4.42 -12.73 5.78
N PHE A 79 5.22 -11.70 5.48
CA PHE A 79 5.59 -11.35 4.11
C PHE A 79 6.93 -12.01 3.79
N THR A 80 6.86 -13.24 3.30
CA THR A 80 8.05 -14.00 2.92
C THR A 80 8.61 -13.55 1.56
N GLU A 81 9.88 -13.84 1.30
CA GLU A 81 10.52 -13.59 0.01
C GLU A 81 9.72 -14.20 -1.15
N GLU A 82 9.20 -15.42 -0.99
CA GLU A 82 8.42 -16.08 -2.03
C GLU A 82 7.14 -15.30 -2.36
N ILE A 83 6.43 -14.80 -1.34
CA ILE A 83 5.21 -14.02 -1.52
C ILE A 83 5.53 -12.71 -2.26
N VAL A 84 6.57 -12.01 -1.83
CA VAL A 84 6.94 -10.71 -2.40
C VAL A 84 7.45 -10.86 -3.83
N LYS A 85 8.27 -11.88 -4.11
CA LYS A 85 8.70 -12.19 -5.48
C LYS A 85 7.54 -12.59 -6.38
N ALA A 86 6.61 -13.41 -5.88
CA ALA A 86 5.39 -13.76 -6.61
C ALA A 86 4.52 -12.52 -6.92
N MET A 87 4.51 -11.51 -6.03
CA MET A 87 3.89 -10.22 -6.35
C MET A 87 4.68 -9.44 -7.41
N HIS A 88 6.00 -9.42 -7.30
CA HIS A 88 6.86 -8.62 -8.16
C HIS A 88 6.87 -9.10 -9.62
N GLU A 89 6.66 -10.39 -9.85
CA GLU A 89 6.62 -11.00 -11.19
C GLU A 89 5.62 -10.31 -12.14
N HIS A 90 4.46 -9.87 -11.63
CA HIS A 90 3.43 -9.20 -12.44
C HIS A 90 3.27 -7.70 -12.15
N ALA A 91 3.79 -7.21 -11.03
CA ALA A 91 3.63 -5.82 -10.59
C ALA A 91 5.00 -5.10 -10.59
N PRO A 92 5.38 -4.41 -11.68
CA PRO A 92 6.66 -3.69 -11.74
C PRO A 92 6.74 -2.53 -10.75
N ARG A 93 5.58 -2.00 -10.31
CA ARG A 93 5.46 -1.06 -9.20
C ARG A 93 4.40 -1.60 -8.24
N LEU A 94 4.86 -2.17 -7.13
CA LEU A 94 4.02 -2.76 -6.10
C LEU A 94 4.14 -1.96 -4.80
N ILE A 95 3.08 -1.92 -4.02
CA ILE A 95 2.99 -1.19 -2.76
C ILE A 95 2.89 -2.20 -1.63
N ILE A 96 3.83 -2.17 -0.68
CA ILE A 96 3.82 -3.04 0.50
C ILE A 96 3.81 -2.20 1.76
N LEU A 97 2.82 -2.40 2.60
CA LEU A 97 2.60 -1.67 3.83
C LEU A 97 2.63 -2.61 5.04
N PRO A 98 3.79 -2.97 5.60
CA PRO A 98 3.86 -3.70 6.86
C PRO A 98 3.61 -2.72 8.02
N LEU A 99 2.38 -2.65 8.50
CA LEU A 99 1.93 -1.63 9.47
C LEU A 99 1.88 -2.14 10.92
N SER A 100 2.29 -3.39 11.16
CA SER A 100 2.21 -4.00 12.49
C SER A 100 3.23 -3.45 13.46
N ASN A 101 2.76 -2.79 14.53
CA ASN A 101 3.60 -2.18 15.57
C ASN A 101 3.67 -3.02 16.85
N PRO A 102 4.81 -3.02 17.58
CA PRO A 102 6.08 -2.32 17.30
C PRO A 102 6.95 -3.01 16.23
N THR A 103 8.10 -2.44 15.86
CA THR A 103 9.01 -2.91 14.79
C THR A 103 9.22 -4.43 14.71
N ARG A 104 9.40 -5.10 15.86
CA ARG A 104 9.54 -6.57 15.94
C ARG A 104 8.35 -7.39 15.42
N LEU A 105 7.21 -6.75 15.17
CA LEU A 105 5.98 -7.36 14.68
C LEU A 105 5.70 -7.05 13.21
N HIS A 106 6.60 -6.32 12.51
CA HIS A 106 6.43 -6.07 11.09
C HIS A 106 6.44 -7.39 10.31
N GLU A 107 5.55 -7.46 9.33
CA GLU A 107 5.41 -8.63 8.46
C GLU A 107 6.68 -8.90 7.62
N ALA A 108 7.47 -7.86 7.30
CA ALA A 108 8.82 -7.91 6.74
C ALA A 108 9.55 -6.58 6.99
N THR A 109 10.89 -6.58 6.90
CA THR A 109 11.68 -5.35 7.00
C THR A 109 11.71 -4.60 5.66
N PRO A 110 11.79 -3.26 5.63
CA PRO A 110 11.95 -2.52 4.39
C PRO A 110 13.17 -2.93 3.57
N ALA A 111 14.28 -3.28 4.23
CA ALA A 111 15.50 -3.75 3.59
C ALA A 111 15.27 -5.03 2.80
N ASP A 112 14.57 -6.01 3.38
CA ASP A 112 14.21 -7.25 2.71
C ASP A 112 13.27 -6.99 1.53
N LEU A 113 12.24 -6.18 1.72
CA LEU A 113 11.25 -5.86 0.68
C LEU A 113 11.90 -5.19 -0.53
N LEU A 114 12.79 -4.23 -0.31
CA LEU A 114 13.52 -3.55 -1.39
C LEU A 114 14.50 -4.50 -2.07
N LYS A 115 15.21 -5.34 -1.31
CA LYS A 115 16.10 -6.37 -1.86
C LYS A 115 15.36 -7.37 -2.75
N TRP A 116 14.19 -7.85 -2.34
CA TRP A 116 13.41 -8.84 -3.09
C TRP A 116 12.72 -8.27 -4.33
N THR A 117 12.68 -6.95 -4.48
CA THR A 117 11.98 -6.25 -5.56
C THR A 117 12.89 -5.34 -6.39
N ASP A 118 14.21 -5.55 -6.29
CA ASP A 118 15.22 -4.74 -6.97
C ASP A 118 15.03 -3.23 -6.76
N GLY A 119 14.67 -2.82 -5.54
CA GLY A 119 14.43 -1.44 -5.15
C GLY A 119 13.15 -0.81 -5.73
N LYS A 120 12.29 -1.60 -6.39
CA LYS A 120 11.09 -1.09 -7.10
C LYS A 120 9.83 -1.03 -6.23
N ALA A 121 9.80 -1.70 -5.09
CA ALA A 121 8.67 -1.63 -4.18
C ALA A 121 8.53 -0.25 -3.54
N LEU A 122 7.29 0.25 -3.47
CA LEU A 122 6.94 1.39 -2.64
C LEU A 122 6.59 0.86 -1.24
N VAL A 123 7.43 1.20 -0.25
CA VAL A 123 7.31 0.68 1.12
C VAL A 123 6.99 1.83 2.07
N ALA A 124 6.00 1.62 2.94
CA ALA A 124 5.78 2.47 4.09
C ALA A 124 5.35 1.64 5.31
N THR A 125 5.87 1.98 6.48
CA THR A 125 5.83 1.14 7.67
C THR A 125 4.98 1.74 8.78
N GLY A 126 4.57 0.93 9.76
CA GLY A 126 3.83 1.45 10.93
C GLY A 126 4.71 2.13 11.97
N SER A 127 6.01 1.82 11.98
CA SER A 127 7.06 2.37 12.86
C SER A 127 8.20 2.95 12.03
N PRO A 128 9.00 3.90 12.55
CA PRO A 128 10.11 4.47 11.81
C PRO A 128 11.21 3.45 11.53
N PHE A 129 11.89 3.62 10.39
CA PHE A 129 13.08 2.88 9.97
C PHE A 129 14.12 3.84 9.41
N ASP A 130 15.39 3.48 9.53
CA ASP A 130 16.47 4.17 8.84
C ASP A 130 16.33 4.00 7.31
N PRO A 131 16.84 4.96 6.51
CA PRO A 131 16.90 4.81 5.06
C PRO A 131 17.64 3.53 4.65
N VAL A 132 17.18 2.90 3.56
CA VAL A 132 17.77 1.67 3.04
C VAL A 132 18.62 1.99 1.83
N SER A 133 19.90 1.59 1.87
CA SER A 133 20.82 1.73 0.73
C SER A 133 20.92 0.44 -0.09
N GLY A 134 21.04 0.56 -1.41
CA GLY A 134 21.31 -0.57 -2.29
C GLY A 134 21.58 -0.17 -3.76
N PRO A 135 22.07 -1.10 -4.59
CA PRO A 135 22.56 -0.83 -5.96
C PRO A 135 21.40 -0.78 -6.97
N TRP A 136 20.37 0.02 -6.68
CA TRP A 136 19.16 0.13 -7.50
C TRP A 136 19.10 1.43 -8.32
N GLY A 137 20.18 2.23 -8.28
CA GLY A 137 20.34 3.43 -9.08
C GLY A 137 20.55 3.15 -10.57
N ALA A 138 20.60 4.21 -11.36
CA ALA A 138 20.97 4.10 -12.76
C ALA A 138 22.35 3.44 -12.87
N ASN A 139 22.50 2.46 -13.78
CA ASN A 139 23.73 1.70 -13.99
C ASN A 139 24.24 0.92 -12.75
N GLY A 140 23.38 0.64 -11.77
CA GLY A 140 23.76 -0.12 -10.57
C GLY A 140 24.44 0.72 -9.47
N GLU A 141 24.32 2.05 -9.54
CA GLU A 141 24.78 2.96 -8.49
C GLU A 141 24.01 2.72 -7.18
N ASP A 142 24.71 2.93 -6.06
CA ASP A 142 24.08 2.88 -4.75
C ASP A 142 23.15 4.08 -4.55
N VAL A 143 21.90 3.80 -4.19
CA VAL A 143 20.89 4.79 -3.84
C VAL A 143 20.38 4.54 -2.43
N SER A 144 20.08 5.62 -1.72
CA SER A 144 19.41 5.58 -0.41
C SER A 144 17.93 5.87 -0.59
N ILE A 145 17.08 5.00 -0.07
CA ILE A 145 15.62 5.10 -0.14
C ILE A 145 15.08 5.37 1.26
N ASP A 146 14.44 6.53 1.43
CA ASP A 146 13.77 6.89 2.67
C ASP A 146 12.48 6.07 2.86
N ILE A 147 12.28 5.55 4.07
CA ILE A 147 11.09 4.75 4.40
C ILE A 147 10.05 5.64 5.08
N ALA A 148 8.90 5.80 4.42
CA ALA A 148 7.80 6.60 4.96
C ALA A 148 7.12 5.88 6.14
N GLU A 149 6.71 6.64 7.16
CA GLU A 149 5.94 6.15 8.30
C GLU A 149 4.44 6.45 8.14
N CYS A 150 3.62 5.41 8.27
CA CYS A 150 2.16 5.43 8.23
C CYS A 150 1.58 5.15 9.63
N ASN A 151 1.85 6.04 10.58
CA ASN A 151 1.42 5.89 11.96
C ASN A 151 0.15 6.70 12.28
N ASN A 152 -0.69 6.20 13.16
CA ASN A 152 -1.88 6.93 13.62
C ASN A 152 -1.52 8.24 14.34
N SER A 153 -0.29 8.41 14.86
CA SER A 153 0.20 9.67 15.44
C SER A 153 0.21 10.82 14.43
N VAL A 154 0.35 10.54 13.13
CA VAL A 154 0.31 11.55 12.06
C VAL A 154 -1.11 11.81 11.54
N ALA A 155 -2.12 11.11 12.07
CA ALA A 155 -3.53 11.36 11.81
C ALA A 155 -4.16 12.13 12.99
N PRO A 156 -4.68 13.36 12.81
CA PRO A 156 -5.29 14.11 13.90
C PRO A 156 -6.52 13.35 14.45
N HIS A 157 -6.53 13.11 15.77
CA HIS A 157 -7.54 12.30 16.44
C HIS A 157 -8.97 12.83 16.24
N ARG A 158 -9.87 11.97 15.73
CA ARG A 158 -11.27 11.90 16.20
C ARG A 158 -11.50 10.54 16.83
N SER A 159 -11.77 10.57 18.12
CA SER A 159 -12.06 9.44 18.99
C SER A 159 -13.22 8.60 18.43
N ASP A 160 -12.97 7.32 18.11
CA ASP A 160 -13.83 6.15 18.36
C ASP A 160 -13.55 4.98 17.37
N ALA A 161 -12.89 3.93 17.86
CA ALA A 161 -12.98 2.57 17.31
C ALA A 161 -12.39 1.51 18.25
N ARG A 162 -13.23 0.69 18.88
CA ARG A 162 -12.84 -0.63 19.40
C ARG A 162 -13.08 -1.68 18.31
N GLY A 163 -12.08 -2.52 18.06
CA GLY A 163 -12.15 -3.68 17.16
C GLY A 163 -10.88 -3.88 16.32
N ARG A 164 -9.80 -4.39 16.94
CA ARG A 164 -8.57 -4.81 16.21
C ARG A 164 -8.78 -6.23 15.66
N GLY A 165 -9.31 -6.34 14.45
CA GLY A 165 -9.14 -7.56 13.64
C GLY A 165 -7.70 -7.63 13.14
N ARG A 166 -7.07 -8.80 13.25
CA ARG A 166 -5.76 -9.08 12.64
C ARG A 166 -6.01 -9.46 11.19
N GLY A 167 -5.34 -8.87 10.23
CA GLY A 167 -5.52 -9.29 8.85
C GLY A 167 -4.59 -8.64 7.86
N CYS A 168 -4.48 -9.25 6.70
CA CYS A 168 -3.80 -8.67 5.54
C CYS A 168 -4.83 -8.33 4.47
N VAL A 169 -4.72 -7.14 3.88
CA VAL A 169 -5.58 -6.73 2.76
C VAL A 169 -4.77 -6.83 1.48
N VAL A 170 -5.32 -7.55 0.52
CA VAL A 170 -4.74 -7.79 -0.79
C VAL A 170 -5.67 -7.16 -1.84
N ASP A 171 -5.11 -6.29 -2.68
CA ASP A 171 -5.84 -5.55 -3.72
C ASP A 171 -5.58 -6.15 -5.11
N GLU A 172 -6.64 -6.39 -5.89
CA GLU A 172 -6.55 -6.93 -7.25
C GLU A 172 -6.37 -5.80 -8.28
N PRO A 173 -5.42 -5.90 -9.24
CA PRO A 173 -5.28 -4.89 -10.28
C PRO A 173 -6.56 -4.76 -11.11
N CYS A 174 -6.91 -3.51 -11.41
CA CYS A 174 -7.93 -3.20 -12.41
C CYS A 174 -7.45 -3.71 -13.78
N ALA A 175 -8.13 -4.70 -14.36
CA ALA A 175 -7.83 -5.16 -15.71
C ALA A 175 -7.88 -3.97 -16.70
N PRO A 176 -6.83 -3.74 -17.51
CA PRO A 176 -6.90 -2.72 -18.55
C PRO A 176 -7.92 -3.15 -19.59
N GLY A 177 -8.98 -2.34 -19.78
CA GLY A 177 -9.93 -2.55 -20.87
C GLY A 177 -9.21 -2.51 -22.24
N PRO A 178 -9.78 -3.13 -23.28
CA PRO A 178 -9.09 -3.48 -24.53
C PRO A 178 -8.60 -2.31 -25.42
N ASN A 179 -8.66 -1.05 -24.96
CA ASN A 179 -8.33 0.13 -25.77
C ASN A 179 -7.81 1.32 -24.94
N ARG A 180 -6.73 1.16 -24.18
CA ARG A 180 -6.04 2.31 -23.55
C ARG A 180 -4.59 2.41 -24.00
N PRO A 181 -4.18 3.51 -24.68
CA PRO A 181 -2.77 3.75 -24.95
C PRO A 181 -2.02 4.05 -23.64
N SER A 182 -0.82 3.50 -23.52
CA SER A 182 0.11 3.76 -22.42
C SER A 182 0.53 5.23 -22.42
N PRO A 183 0.54 5.93 -21.27
CA PRO A 183 1.09 7.28 -21.22
C PRO A 183 2.61 7.23 -21.46
N PRO A 184 3.18 8.23 -22.17
CA PRO A 184 4.62 8.29 -22.42
C PRO A 184 5.38 8.41 -21.10
N GLY A 185 6.44 7.62 -20.97
CA GLY A 185 7.34 7.60 -19.83
C GLY A 185 8.10 8.92 -19.71
N GLY A 186 8.14 9.45 -18.49
CA GLY A 186 8.93 10.61 -18.11
C GLY A 186 8.52 11.10 -16.73
N VAL A 187 9.25 10.70 -15.70
CA VAL A 187 9.29 11.46 -14.44
C VAL A 187 10.59 12.23 -14.48
N VAL A 188 10.48 13.53 -14.80
CA VAL A 188 11.57 14.49 -14.59
C VAL A 188 11.54 14.84 -13.11
N CYS A 189 12.56 14.43 -12.38
CA CYS A 189 12.87 14.99 -11.07
C CYS A 189 13.47 16.38 -11.31
N GLN A 190 12.68 17.45 -11.17
CA GLN A 190 13.22 18.80 -11.05
C GLN A 190 13.21 19.17 -9.56
N GLY A 191 14.43 19.30 -9.04
CA GLY A 191 14.71 19.80 -7.70
C GLY A 191 14.31 21.25 -7.54
N ASP A 192 13.93 21.54 -6.30
CA ASP A 192 13.78 22.80 -5.60
C ASP A 192 14.23 24.08 -6.36
N GLN A 193 13.26 24.97 -6.64
CA GLN A 193 13.53 26.39 -6.86
C GLN A 193 12.69 27.18 -5.86
N ARG A 194 13.38 27.75 -4.85
CA ARG A 194 12.85 28.86 -4.04
C ARG A 194 12.55 30.03 -4.98
N PRO A 195 11.43 30.76 -4.84
CA PRO A 195 11.33 32.09 -5.39
C PRO A 195 11.72 33.11 -4.32
N GLY A 196 12.87 33.76 -4.54
CA GLY A 196 13.18 35.07 -3.98
C GLY A 196 13.21 36.12 -5.10
N GLY A 197 12.61 37.29 -4.83
CA GLY A 197 12.72 38.56 -5.58
C GLY A 197 11.78 38.69 -6.79
N GLU A 198 11.18 39.83 -7.15
CA GLU A 198 11.14 41.26 -6.75
C GLU A 198 9.82 41.80 -7.41
N GLU A 199 9.19 42.94 -7.11
CA GLU A 199 9.71 44.31 -7.23
C GLU A 199 8.61 45.35 -6.87
N ARG A 200 9.02 46.37 -6.09
CA ARG A 200 8.59 47.79 -6.00
C ARG A 200 7.12 48.21 -6.23
N ASP A 201 6.58 48.97 -5.27
CA ASP A 201 5.96 50.27 -5.57
C ASP A 201 6.30 51.32 -4.48
N GLN A 202 6.39 52.57 -4.90
CA GLN A 202 7.04 53.71 -4.25
C GLN A 202 6.07 54.58 -3.43
N GLY A 203 6.61 55.25 -2.40
CA GLY A 203 6.12 56.53 -1.85
C GLY A 203 5.20 56.42 -0.62
N GLY A 204 5.41 57.12 0.49
CA GLY A 204 6.43 58.09 0.88
C GLY A 204 6.10 58.67 2.28
N CYS A 205 7.11 59.32 2.86
CA CYS A 205 7.04 60.41 3.85
C CYS A 205 6.32 60.22 5.22
N GLY A 206 7.14 59.96 6.25
CA GLY A 206 7.45 60.95 7.29
C GLY A 206 6.43 61.27 8.40
N ARG A 207 6.70 60.75 9.60
CA ARG A 207 7.01 61.43 10.89
C ARG A 207 6.53 60.59 12.07
#